data_AF-A0A2S4YP64-F1
#
_entry.id   AF-A0A2S4YP64-F1
#
_cell.length_a   1.000
_cell.length_b   1.000
_cell.length_c   1.000
_cell.angle_alpha   90.00
_cell.angle_beta   90.00
_cell.angle_gamma   90.00
#
_symmetry.space_group_name_H-M   'P 1'
#
loop_
_entity.id
_entity.type
_entity.pdbx_description
1 polymer ?
#
loop_
_entity_poly.entity_id
_entity_poly.type
_entity_poly.pdbx_seq_one_letter_code
_entity_poly.pdbx_strand_id
1 'polypeptide(L)' 'DGNLSRHLKVLEESGMITVEKGYAGRRPRTWIALTRQGAQALDAELHALRALVLRLEDPRPVPGRPDT' A
#
# COMPACT_ATOMS: atom_id res chain seq x y z
N ASP A 1 9.37 -4.75 17.12
CA ASP A 1 9.48 -4.61 15.65
C ASP A 1 9.63 -3.18 15.19
N GLY A 2 10.72 -2.89 14.47
CA GLY A 2 11.02 -1.55 13.95
C GLY A 2 10.45 -1.26 12.56
N ASN A 3 10.14 -2.29 11.77
CA ASN A 3 9.71 -2.12 10.38
C ASN A 3 8.34 -1.41 10.29
N LEU A 4 7.33 -1.94 10.97
CA LEU A 4 5.99 -1.35 10.98
C LEU A 4 6.02 0.05 11.59
N SER A 5 6.69 0.23 12.73
CA SER A 5 6.80 1.52 13.42
C SER A 5 7.43 2.60 12.53
N ARG A 6 8.46 2.24 11.72
CA ARG A 6 9.07 3.16 10.76
C ARG A 6 8.09 3.54 9.64
N HIS A 7 7.38 2.57 9.07
CA HIS A 7 6.41 2.84 8.00
C HIS A 7 5.25 3.70 8.50
N LEU A 8 4.71 3.41 9.70
CA LEU A 8 3.65 4.22 10.30
C LEU A 8 4.10 5.66 10.54
N LYS A 9 5.34 5.87 11.00
CA LYS A 9 5.89 7.22 11.18
C LYS A 9 5.92 8.01 9.87
N VAL A 10 6.38 7.39 8.78
CA VAL A 10 6.41 8.04 7.46
C VAL A 10 5.00 8.40 6.97
N LEU A 11 4.04 7.49 7.15
CA LEU A 11 2.65 7.72 6.75
C LEU A 11 1.95 8.78 7.61
N GLU A 12 2.30 8.88 8.89
CA GLU A 12 1.80 9.91 9.80
C GLU A 12 2.39 11.27 9.42
N GLU A 13 3.71 11.35 9.21
CA GLU A 13 4.42 12.56 8.79
C GLU A 13 3.96 13.08 7.43
N SER A 14 3.51 12.20 6.53
CA SER A 14 2.92 12.60 5.23
C SER A 14 1.45 12.99 5.30
N GLY A 15 0.81 12.88 6.48
CA GLY A 15 -0.60 13.18 6.68
C GLY A 15 -1.57 12.13 6.10
N MET A 16 -1.07 10.95 5.73
CA MET A 16 -1.89 9.87 5.17
C MET A 16 -2.63 9.07 6.24
N ILE A 17 -2.12 9.03 7.47
CA ILE A 17 -2.80 8.38 8.60
C ILE A 17 -2.89 9.31 9.81
N THR A 18 -3.86 9.05 10.68
CA THR A 18 -3.85 9.50 12.06
C THR A 18 -3.44 8.36 12.98
N VAL A 19 -2.60 8.65 13.97
CA VAL A 19 -2.19 7.68 14.99
C VAL A 19 -2.62 8.18 16.36
N GLU A 20 -3.43 7.39 17.04
CA GLU A 20 -3.84 7.65 18.42
C GLU A 20 -3.25 6.56 19.34
N LYS A 21 -2.52 6.98 20.37
CA LYS A 21 -1.97 6.07 21.38
C LYS A 21 -2.83 6.17 22.63
N GLY A 22 -3.22 5.02 23.18
CA GLY A 22 -3.99 4.97 24.41
C GLY A 22 -3.96 3.60 25.04
N TYR A 23 -5.00 3.29 25.81
CA TYR A 23 -5.11 2.05 26.56
C TYR A 23 -6.49 1.42 26.34
N ALA A 24 -6.49 0.10 26.13
CA ALA A 24 -7.70 -0.71 26.17
C ALA A 24 -7.67 -1.52 27.46
N GLY A 25 -8.30 -0.99 28.51
CA GLY A 25 -8.13 -1.49 29.87
C GLY A 25 -6.70 -1.30 30.35
N ARG A 26 -5.99 -2.38 30.67
CA ARG A 26 -4.59 -2.34 31.16
C ARG A 26 -3.53 -2.53 30.06
N ARG A 27 -3.94 -2.69 28.79
CA ARG A 27 -3.00 -2.93 27.69
C ARG A 27 -2.84 -1.68 26.83
N PRO A 28 -1.61 -1.23 26.55
CA PRO A 28 -1.39 -0.14 25.61
C PRO A 28 -1.86 -0.57 24.22
N ARG A 29 -2.52 0.33 23.51
CA ARG A 29 -2.98 0.12 22.15
C ARG A 29 -2.79 1.38 21.33
N THR A 30 -2.46 1.17 20.06
CA THR A 30 -2.35 2.23 19.06
C THR A 30 -3.48 2.02 18.06
N TRP A 31 -4.31 3.03 17.86
CA TRP A 31 -5.33 3.09 16.83
C TRP A 31 -4.79 3.87 15.65
N ILE A 32 -5.00 3.32 14.46
CA ILE A 32 -4.51 3.89 13.20
C ILE A 32 -5.70 3.96 12.27
N ALA A 33 -5.89 5.12 11.65
CA ALA A 33 -6.94 5.33 10.66
C ALA A 33 -6.38 6.09 9.45
N LEU A 34 -6.93 5.82 8.27
CA LEU A 34 -6.63 6.59 7.07
C LEU A 34 -7.26 7.98 7.17
N THR A 35 -6.51 9.00 6.76
CA THR A 35 -7.10 10.30 6.44
C THR A 35 -7.78 10.25 5.07
N ARG A 36 -8.50 11.31 4.71
CA ARG A 36 -9.03 11.45 3.34
C ARG A 36 -7.91 11.38 2.29
N GLN A 37 -6.79 12.05 2.56
CA GLN A 37 -5.60 12.00 1.69
C GLN A 37 -5.02 10.60 1.61
N GLY A 38 -4.90 9.90 2.75
CA GLY A 38 -4.39 8.52 2.77
C GLY A 38 -5.29 7.55 2.02
N ALA A 39 -6.62 7.70 2.13
CA ALA A 39 -7.57 6.90 1.37
C ALA A 39 -7.43 7.10 -0.15
N GLN A 40 -7.27 8.35 -0.59
CA GLN A 40 -7.03 8.67 -2.01
C GLN A 40 -5.67 8.14 -2.50
N ALA A 41 -4.62 8.28 -1.70
CA ALA A 41 -3.30 7.75 -2.04
C ALA A 41 -3.29 6.23 -2.13
N LEU A 42 -3.99 5.54 -1.22
CA LEU A 42 -4.14 4.09 -1.26
C LEU A 42 -4.90 3.63 -2.51
N ASP A 43 -5.99 4.32 -2.87
CA ASP A 43 -6.75 4.00 -4.09
C ASP A 43 -5.89 4.15 -5.36
N ALA A 44 -5.13 5.24 -5.46
CA ALA A 44 -4.20 5.46 -6.57
C ALA A 44 -3.11 4.37 -6.64
N GLU A 45 -2.54 3.97 -5.50
CA GLU A 45 -1.54 2.91 -5.46
C GLU A 45 -2.13 1.56 -5.87
N LEU A 46 -3.33 1.22 -5.37
CA LEU A 46 -4.02 -0.01 -5.77
C LEU A 46 -4.34 -0.01 -7.27
N HIS A 47 -4.69 1.13 -7.84
CA HIS A 47 -4.90 1.27 -9.27
C HIS A 47 -3.61 1.01 -10.06
N ALA A 48 -2.49 1.60 -9.62
CA ALA A 48 -1.18 1.40 -10.25
C ALA A 48 -0.75 -0.08 -10.18
N LEU A 49 -0.89 -0.73 -9.03
CA LEU A 49 -0.57 -2.14 -8.84
C LEU A 49 -1.43 -3.05 -9.74
N ARG A 50 -2.74 -2.78 -9.85
CA ARG A 50 -3.62 -3.52 -10.78
C ARG A 50 -3.17 -3.35 -12.23
N ALA A 51 -2.80 -2.13 -12.64
CA ALA A 51 -2.32 -1.87 -14.00
C ALA A 51 -1.01 -2.63 -14.30
N LEU A 52 -0.12 -2.76 -13.32
CA LEU A 52 1.10 -3.56 -13.45
C LEU A 52 0.78 -5.04 -13.64
N VAL A 53 -0.14 -5.59 -12.83
CA VAL A 53 -0.57 -6.99 -12.97
C VAL A 53 -1.14 -7.24 -14.35
N LEU A 54 -2.07 -6.40 -14.81
CA LEU A 54 -2.68 -6.53 -16.15
C LEU A 54 -1.65 -6.49 -17.29
N ARG A 55 -0.62 -5.64 -17.19
CA ARG A 55 0.45 -5.59 -18.19
C ARG A 55 1.27 -6.88 -18.23
N LEU A 56 1.49 -7.53 -17.09
CA LEU A 56 2.27 -8.76 -16.99
C LEU A 56 1.47 -10.00 -17.43
N GLU A 57 0.13 -9.92 -17.36
CA GLU A 57 -0.77 -10.97 -17.84
C GLU A 57 -0.93 -10.96 -19.37
N ASP A 58 -0.60 -9.86 -20.05
CA ASP A 58 -0.57 -9.80 -21.51
C ASP A 58 0.52 -10.76 -22.05
N PRO A 59 0.15 -11.84 -22.75
CA PRO A 59 1.12 -12.83 -23.19
C PRO A 59 2.17 -12.18 -24.07
N ARG A 60 3.43 -12.25 -23.64
CA ARG A 60 4.58 -11.84 -24.48
C ARG A 60 4.42 -12.53 -25.83
N PRO A 61 4.46 -11.79 -26.96
CA PRO A 61 4.34 -12.40 -28.27
C PRO A 61 5.38 -13.50 -28.38
N VAL A 62 4.92 -14.73 -28.63
CA VAL A 62 5.81 -15.86 -28.89
C VAL A 62 6.63 -15.45 -30.12
N PRO A 63 7.97 -15.32 -30.02
CA PRO A 63 8.76 -15.01 -31.20
C PRO A 63 8.47 -16.07 -32.25
N GLY A 64 7.99 -15.61 -33.41
CA GLY A 64 7.52 -16.45 -34.50
C GLY A 64 8.55 -17.53 -34.81
N ARG A 65 8.10 -18.78 -34.80
CA ARG A 65 8.90 -19.89 -35.30
C ARG A 65 9.26 -19.56 -36.74
N PRO A 66 10.55 -19.58 -37.14
CA PRO A 66 10.90 -19.34 -38.53
C PRO A 66 10.21 -20.41 -39.38
N ASP A 67 9.43 -19.96 -40.35
CA ASP A 67 8.83 -20.80 -41.37
C ASP A 67 9.96 -21.50 -42.13
N THR A 68 9.99 -22.83 -42.03
CA THR A 68 10.85 -23.72 -42.84
C THR A 68 10.51 -23.64 -44.32
#